data_AF-A0A349ZZM3-F1
#
_entry.id   AF-A0A349ZZM3-F1
#
_cell.length_a   1.000
_cell.length_b   1.000
_cell.length_c   1.000
_cell.angle_alpha   90.00
_cell.angle_beta   90.00
_cell.angle_gamma   90.00
#
_symmetry.space_group_name_H-M   'P 1'
#
loop_
_entity.id
_entity.type
_entity.pdbx_description
1 polymer ?
#
loop_
_entity_poly.entity_id
_entity_poly.type
_entity_poly.pdbx_seq_one_letter_code
_entity_poly.pdbx_strand_id
1 'polypeptide(L)'
;MLQFTPGQAGLPEILKRAFRYWSRTLFYQVSYSLLYFSLFFLGYMYLFRHFGLWEALEPYRDLVMTDLPAFNTKAAEIAALPQAQGFVFGVFILLAIISPLNVGFYEMYRKVDAGEKPQLGDLFTGFRGIMFFRFLAFYLFWTIMLSYANIIPLLSLVWLMVTVLSVPLMLFHQAGTFQGIKVSFQLLKLQPLAVAGSVILGILISLSGVFLFG
;
A
#
# COMPACT_ATOMS: atom_id res chain seq x y z
N MET A 1 -27.86 -8.61 12.54
CA MET A 1 -27.18 -7.54 13.30
C MET A 1 -25.81 -8.09 13.71
N LEU A 2 -24.73 -7.55 13.17
CA LEU A 2 -23.38 -7.97 13.58
C LEU A 2 -23.14 -7.42 14.99
N GLN A 3 -23.26 -8.28 16.00
CA GLN A 3 -22.84 -7.98 17.36
C GLN A 3 -21.31 -7.93 17.37
N PHE A 4 -20.75 -6.72 17.21
CA PHE A 4 -19.40 -6.44 17.69
C PHE A 4 -19.46 -6.51 19.22
N THR A 5 -19.19 -7.66 19.81
CA THR A 5 -18.84 -7.72 21.24
C THR A 5 -17.47 -7.07 21.38
N PRO A 6 -17.33 -5.90 22.02
CA PRO A 6 -16.04 -5.33 22.32
C PRO A 6 -15.49 -6.11 23.51
N GLY A 7 -14.94 -7.29 23.24
CA GLY A 7 -14.02 -7.90 24.19
C GLY A 7 -12.85 -6.94 24.30
N GLN A 8 -12.68 -6.33 25.47
CA GLN A 8 -11.52 -5.52 25.83
C GLN A 8 -10.25 -6.37 25.74
N ALA A 9 -9.77 -6.63 24.52
CA ALA A 9 -8.42 -7.11 24.33
C ALA A 9 -7.52 -5.97 24.75
N GLY A 10 -6.95 -6.07 25.95
CA GLY A 10 -5.96 -5.11 26.41
C GLY A 10 -4.84 -4.98 25.38
N LEU A 11 -4.17 -3.83 25.34
CA LEU A 11 -3.03 -3.55 24.46
C LEU A 11 -2.02 -4.73 24.37
N PRO A 12 -1.70 -5.47 25.46
CA PRO A 12 -0.79 -6.62 25.39
C PRO A 12 -1.31 -7.77 24.51
N GLU A 13 -2.61 -8.04 24.52
CA GLU A 13 -3.22 -9.13 23.74
C GLU A 13 -3.26 -8.76 22.24
N ILE A 14 -3.54 -7.49 21.93
CA ILE A 14 -3.47 -6.96 20.56
C ILE A 14 -2.05 -7.08 20.03
N LEU A 15 -1.05 -6.66 20.81
CA LEU A 15 0.37 -6.77 20.48
C LEU A 15 0.79 -8.22 20.24
N LYS A 16 0.39 -9.14 21.13
CA LYS A 16 0.71 -10.57 21.02
C LYS A 16 0.13 -11.18 19.75
N ARG A 17 -1.10 -10.83 19.39
CA ARG A 17 -1.75 -11.28 18.14
C ARG A 17 -1.07 -10.68 16.91
N ALA A 18 -0.80 -9.38 16.92
CA ALA A 18 -0.09 -8.70 15.84
C ALA A 18 1.30 -9.33 15.60
N PHE A 19 2.07 -9.56 16.66
CA PHE A 19 3.37 -10.23 16.57
C PHE A 19 3.27 -11.67 16.07
N ARG A 20 2.23 -12.42 16.47
CA ARG A 20 1.96 -13.75 15.94
C ARG A 20 1.70 -13.73 14.42
N TYR A 21 0.87 -12.81 13.93
CA TYR A 21 0.65 -12.67 12.49
C TYR A 21 1.94 -12.31 11.76
N TRP A 22 2.67 -11.35 12.30
CA TRP A 22 3.92 -10.88 11.72
C TRP A 22 4.95 -12.02 11.63
N SER A 23 5.26 -12.69 12.74
CA SER A 23 6.22 -13.80 12.79
C SER A 23 5.84 -14.98 11.89
N ARG A 24 4.55 -15.36 11.83
CA ARG A 24 4.07 -16.45 10.96
C ARG A 24 4.05 -16.11 9.48
N THR A 25 4.12 -14.82 9.13
CA THR A 25 4.09 -14.36 7.74
C THR A 25 5.41 -13.80 7.22
N LEU A 26 6.49 -13.85 8.01
CA LEU A 26 7.81 -13.31 7.66
C LEU A 26 8.31 -13.74 6.27
N PHE A 27 8.30 -15.04 5.98
CA PHE A 27 8.72 -15.55 4.67
C PHE A 27 7.89 -14.97 3.52
N TYR A 28 6.59 -14.80 3.74
CA TYR A 28 5.67 -14.21 2.77
C TYR A 28 5.89 -12.72 2.61
N GLN A 29 6.27 -12.00 3.68
CA GLN A 29 6.64 -10.59 3.61
C GLN A 29 7.90 -10.38 2.77
N VAL A 30 8.92 -11.22 2.93
CA VAL A 30 10.13 -11.18 2.09
C VAL A 30 9.79 -11.49 0.62
N SER A 31 9.00 -12.53 0.39
CA SER A 31 8.56 -12.91 -0.96
C SER A 31 7.73 -11.81 -1.62
N TYR A 32 6.82 -11.20 -0.86
CA TYR A 32 6.04 -10.04 -1.28
C TYR A 32 6.94 -8.87 -1.66
N SER A 33 7.89 -8.49 -0.80
CA SER A 33 8.79 -7.36 -1.06
C SER A 33 9.61 -7.58 -2.33
N LEU A 34 10.20 -8.78 -2.48
CA LEU A 34 10.97 -9.12 -3.68
C LEU A 34 10.11 -9.04 -4.94
N LEU A 35 8.89 -9.57 -4.91
CA LEU A 35 7.97 -9.53 -6.04
C LEU A 35 7.47 -8.11 -6.33
N TYR A 36 7.11 -7.35 -5.29
CA TYR A 36 6.68 -5.96 -5.39
C TYR A 36 7.78 -5.09 -6.01
N PHE A 37 9.00 -5.13 -5.48
CA PHE A 37 10.12 -4.37 -6.01
C PHE A 37 10.49 -4.79 -7.43
N SER A 38 10.46 -6.09 -7.73
CA SER A 38 10.76 -6.56 -9.09
C SER A 38 9.74 -6.06 -10.11
N LEU A 39 8.44 -6.21 -9.82
CA LEU A 39 7.38 -5.74 -10.70
C LEU A 39 7.39 -4.21 -10.84
N PHE A 40 7.58 -3.51 -9.72
CA PHE A 40 7.68 -2.05 -9.72
C PHE A 40 8.88 -1.58 -10.53
N PHE A 41 10.07 -2.15 -10.30
CA PHE A 41 11.29 -1.74 -11.00
C PHE A 41 11.19 -2.01 -12.50
N LEU A 42 10.71 -3.20 -12.90
CA LEU A 42 10.51 -3.54 -14.30
C LEU A 42 9.51 -2.60 -14.98
N GLY A 43 8.36 -2.37 -14.35
CA GLY A 43 7.35 -1.45 -14.87
C GLY A 43 7.83 0.00 -14.91
N TYR A 44 8.53 0.45 -13.87
CA TYR A 44 9.07 1.79 -13.77
C TYR A 44 10.10 2.05 -14.86
N MET A 45 11.07 1.14 -15.05
CA MET A 45 12.09 1.24 -16.10
C MET A 45 11.46 1.21 -17.50
N TYR A 46 10.45 0.34 -17.71
CA TYR A 46 9.69 0.32 -18.96
C TYR A 46 9.03 1.67 -19.24
N LEU A 47 8.33 2.24 -18.26
CA LEU A 47 7.68 3.55 -18.41
C LEU A 47 8.71 4.67 -18.61
N PHE A 48 9.81 4.65 -17.86
CA PHE A 48 10.85 5.66 -17.91
C PHE A 48 11.47 5.75 -19.31
N ARG A 49 11.70 4.60 -19.94
CA ARG A 49 12.14 4.52 -21.34
C ARG A 49 11.02 4.82 -22.33
N HIS A 50 9.81 4.32 -22.10
CA HIS A 50 8.67 4.56 -22.99
C HIS A 50 8.33 6.05 -23.16
N PHE A 51 8.44 6.83 -22.08
CA PHE A 51 8.25 8.27 -22.10
C PHE A 51 9.49 9.08 -22.51
N GLY A 52 10.56 8.43 -22.96
CA GLY A 52 11.77 9.11 -23.45
C GLY A 52 12.60 9.80 -22.37
N LEU A 53 12.30 9.57 -21.10
CA LEU A 53 12.99 10.24 -19.98
C LEU A 53 14.41 9.70 -19.78
N TRP A 54 14.64 8.43 -20.16
CA TRP A 54 15.98 7.85 -20.16
C TRP A 54 16.89 8.58 -21.14
N GLU A 55 16.43 8.74 -22.38
CA GLU A 55 17.17 9.41 -23.46
C GLU A 55 17.41 10.90 -23.15
N ALA A 56 16.49 11.54 -22.43
CA ALA A 56 16.65 12.93 -21.97
C ALA A 56 17.70 13.07 -20.85
N LEU A 57 17.83 12.06 -19.98
CA LEU A 57 18.69 12.10 -18.79
C LEU A 57 20.09 11.49 -19.04
N GLU A 58 20.20 10.53 -19.94
CA GLU A 58 21.43 9.79 -20.26
C GLU A 58 22.65 10.69 -20.56
N PRO A 59 22.54 11.78 -21.35
CA PRO A 59 23.68 12.67 -21.63
C PRO A 59 24.27 13.33 -20.38
N TYR A 60 23.48 13.41 -19.30
CA TYR A 60 23.86 14.05 -18.05
C TYR A 60 24.26 13.05 -16.97
N ARG A 61 24.31 11.73 -17.25
CA ARG A 61 24.58 10.70 -16.24
C ARG A 61 25.93 10.90 -15.53
N ASP A 62 26.92 11.41 -16.25
CA ASP A 62 28.27 11.56 -15.74
C ASP A 62 28.33 12.65 -14.65
N LEU A 63 27.40 13.61 -14.68
CA LEU A 63 27.24 14.62 -13.65
C LEU A 63 26.89 14.02 -12.28
N VAL A 64 26.31 12.82 -12.22
CA VAL A 64 26.03 12.13 -10.94
C VAL A 64 27.31 11.92 -10.12
N MET A 65 28.43 11.67 -10.80
CA MET A 65 29.71 11.36 -10.15
C MET A 65 30.61 12.59 -10.00
N THR A 66 30.40 13.63 -10.81
CA THR A 66 31.27 14.82 -10.84
C THR A 66 30.65 16.05 -10.19
N ASP A 67 29.34 16.28 -10.36
CA ASP A 67 28.62 17.46 -9.87
C ASP A 67 27.13 17.15 -9.65
N LEU A 68 26.85 16.59 -8.47
CA LEU A 68 25.51 16.18 -8.07
C LEU A 68 24.49 17.36 -8.03
N PRO A 69 24.85 18.57 -7.57
CA PRO A 69 23.99 19.75 -7.72
C PRO A 69 23.59 20.05 -9.17
N ALA A 70 24.53 20.01 -10.11
CA ALA A 70 24.23 20.26 -11.53
C ALA A 70 23.35 19.16 -12.12
N PHE A 71 23.58 17.89 -11.75
CA PHE A 71 22.71 16.78 -12.11
C PHE A 71 21.26 16.98 -11.62
N ASN A 72 21.08 17.39 -10.35
CA ASN A 72 19.75 17.60 -9.78
C ASN A 72 18.97 18.71 -10.50
N THR A 73 19.64 19.79 -10.89
CA THR A 73 19.01 20.85 -11.69
C THR A 73 18.55 20.32 -13.05
N LYS A 74 19.38 19.52 -13.73
CA LYS A 74 18.99 18.90 -15.01
C LYS A 74 17.88 17.87 -14.87
N ALA A 75 17.91 17.06 -13.82
CA ALA A 75 16.82 16.13 -13.52
C ALA A 75 15.50 16.87 -13.25
N ALA A 76 15.53 18.02 -12.57
CA ALA A 76 14.35 18.85 -12.33
C ALA A 76 13.80 19.48 -13.62
N GLU A 77 14.68 19.97 -14.50
CA GLU A 77 14.30 20.46 -15.84
C GLU A 77 13.59 19.36 -16.67
N ILE A 78 14.14 18.14 -16.64
CA ILE A 78 13.56 16.97 -17.33
C ILE A 78 12.21 16.57 -16.70
N ALA A 79 12.10 16.63 -15.38
CA ALA A 79 10.85 16.36 -14.66
C ALA A 79 9.74 17.38 -14.96
N ALA A 80 10.10 18.58 -15.43
CA ALA A 80 9.14 19.60 -15.85
C ALA A 80 8.64 19.42 -17.30
N LEU A 81 9.20 18.48 -18.07
CA LEU A 81 8.76 18.22 -19.43
C LEU A 81 7.30 17.70 -19.45
N PRO A 82 6.51 18.02 -20.48
CA PRO A 82 5.14 17.50 -20.61
C PRO A 82 5.06 15.96 -20.59
N GLN A 83 6.10 15.31 -21.09
CA GLN A 83 6.24 13.85 -21.13
C GLN A 83 6.37 13.23 -19.73
N ALA A 84 6.95 13.97 -18.78
CA ALA A 84 7.09 13.55 -17.39
C ALA A 84 5.74 13.44 -16.67
N GLN A 85 4.74 14.23 -17.06
CA GLN A 85 3.38 14.09 -16.51
C GLN A 85 2.77 12.73 -16.88
N GLY A 86 2.90 12.33 -18.15
CA GLY A 86 2.46 11.00 -18.61
C GLY A 86 3.17 9.87 -17.87
N PHE A 87 4.47 10.03 -17.62
CA PHE A 87 5.25 9.09 -16.82
C PHE A 87 4.71 8.96 -15.39
N VAL A 88 4.42 10.06 -14.70
CA VAL A 88 3.85 10.04 -13.34
C VAL A 88 2.50 9.31 -13.31
N PHE A 89 1.61 9.58 -14.27
CA PHE A 89 0.35 8.84 -14.37
C PHE A 89 0.57 7.35 -14.64
N GLY A 90 1.52 7.00 -15.51
CA GLY A 90 1.92 5.62 -15.75
C GLY A 90 2.39 4.92 -14.48
N VAL A 91 3.20 5.60 -13.66
CA VAL A 91 3.68 5.08 -12.36
C VAL A 91 2.51 4.89 -11.39
N PHE A 92 1.52 5.79 -11.35
CA PHE A 92 0.33 5.60 -10.53
C PHE A 92 -0.51 4.39 -10.96
N ILE A 93 -0.67 4.18 -12.26
CA ILE A 93 -1.36 3.00 -12.80
C ILE A 93 -0.57 1.73 -12.44
N LEU A 94 0.75 1.75 -12.59
CA LEU A 94 1.62 0.62 -12.21
C LEU A 94 1.47 0.28 -10.72
N LEU A 95 1.53 1.28 -9.85
CA LEU A 95 1.32 1.09 -8.41
C LEU A 95 -0.07 0.49 -8.13
N ALA A 96 -1.11 0.97 -8.80
CA ALA A 96 -2.46 0.45 -8.64
C ALA A 96 -2.61 -0.99 -9.16
N ILE A 97 -1.88 -1.39 -10.21
CA ILE A 97 -1.84 -2.77 -10.72
C ILE A 97 -1.12 -3.70 -9.74
N ILE A 98 -0.07 -3.23 -9.08
CA ILE A 98 0.70 -4.04 -8.12
C ILE A 98 -0.02 -4.12 -6.75
N SER A 99 -0.75 -3.06 -6.37
CA SER A 99 -1.40 -2.93 -5.07
C SER A 99 -2.31 -4.08 -4.62
N PRO A 100 -3.06 -4.79 -5.50
CA PRO A 100 -3.80 -6.01 -5.15
C PRO A 100 -2.95 -7.11 -4.49
N LEU A 101 -1.63 -7.08 -4.65
CA LEU A 101 -0.71 -7.99 -3.95
C LEU A 101 -0.77 -7.79 -2.43
N ASN A 102 -0.99 -6.56 -1.94
CA ASN A 102 -1.17 -6.27 -0.51
C ASN A 102 -2.40 -6.97 0.06
N VAL A 103 -3.44 -7.15 -0.77
CA VAL A 103 -4.68 -7.80 -0.36
C VAL A 103 -4.45 -9.25 0.05
N GLY A 104 -3.46 -9.91 -0.56
CA GLY A 104 -3.11 -11.28 -0.25
C GLY A 104 -2.73 -11.52 1.22
N PHE A 105 -2.17 -10.52 1.90
CA PHE A 105 -1.86 -10.62 3.34
C PHE A 105 -3.11 -10.79 4.20
N TYR A 106 -4.23 -10.14 3.86
CA TYR A 106 -5.47 -10.31 4.62
C TYR A 106 -5.96 -11.76 4.57
N GLU A 107 -5.88 -12.39 3.40
CA GLU A 107 -6.24 -13.81 3.25
C GLU A 107 -5.29 -14.72 4.04
N MET A 108 -3.99 -14.40 4.07
CA MET A 108 -3.03 -15.11 4.90
C MET A 108 -3.34 -14.98 6.40
N TYR A 109 -3.67 -13.78 6.88
CA TYR A 109 -4.04 -13.56 8.27
C TYR A 109 -5.30 -14.34 8.65
N ARG A 110 -6.30 -14.39 7.76
CA ARG A 110 -7.50 -15.22 7.94
C ARG A 110 -7.14 -16.70 8.09
N LYS A 111 -6.23 -17.23 7.27
CA LYS A 111 -5.75 -18.61 7.39
C LYS A 111 -5.00 -18.86 8.69
N VAL A 112 -4.16 -17.92 9.12
CA VAL A 112 -3.48 -18.00 10.42
C VAL A 112 -4.49 -18.10 11.57
N ASP A 113 -5.60 -17.36 11.50
CA ASP A 113 -6.69 -17.43 12.48
C ASP A 113 -7.46 -18.75 12.43
N ALA A 114 -7.67 -19.30 11.24
CA ALA A 114 -8.31 -20.60 11.05
C ALA A 114 -7.40 -21.79 11.43
N GLY A 115 -6.14 -21.54 11.77
CA GLY A 115 -5.14 -22.60 12.01
C GLY A 115 -4.62 -23.26 10.74
N GLU A 116 -4.98 -22.73 9.56
CA GLU A 116 -4.48 -23.18 8.27
C GLU A 116 -3.07 -22.61 8.02
N LYS A 117 -2.26 -23.36 7.24
CA LYS A 117 -0.95 -22.87 6.80
C LYS A 117 -1.14 -21.91 5.61
N PRO A 118 -0.67 -20.65 5.68
CA PRO A 118 -0.65 -19.77 4.52
C PRO A 118 0.20 -20.39 3.41
N GLN A 119 -0.08 -20.02 2.15
CA GLN A 119 0.67 -20.48 0.98
C GLN A 119 1.09 -19.28 0.12
N LEU A 120 2.17 -19.42 -0.67
CA LEU A 120 2.63 -18.35 -1.57
C LEU A 120 1.54 -17.92 -2.56
N GLY A 121 0.70 -18.85 -3.02
CA GLY A 121 -0.43 -18.56 -3.92
C GLY A 121 -1.50 -17.64 -3.31
N ASP A 122 -1.50 -17.45 -1.99
CA ASP A 122 -2.44 -16.55 -1.32
C ASP A 122 -2.08 -15.07 -1.53
N LEU A 123 -0.82 -14.75 -1.86
CA LEU A 123 -0.41 -13.38 -2.24
C LEU A 123 -1.19 -12.89 -3.47
N PHE A 124 -1.50 -13.81 -4.39
CA PHE A 124 -2.22 -13.49 -5.62
C PHE A 124 -3.74 -13.46 -5.47
N THR A 125 -4.27 -13.56 -4.25
CA THR A 125 -5.73 -13.55 -4.02
C THR A 125 -6.39 -12.29 -4.56
N GLY A 126 -5.73 -11.13 -4.43
CA GLY A 126 -6.21 -9.86 -4.99
C GLY A 126 -6.28 -9.84 -6.52
N PHE A 127 -5.57 -10.73 -7.21
CA PHE A 127 -5.57 -10.85 -8.68
C PHE A 127 -6.63 -11.84 -9.22
N ARG A 128 -7.44 -12.45 -8.35
CA ARG A 128 -8.40 -13.48 -8.77
C ARG A 128 -9.67 -12.85 -9.37
N GLY A 129 -9.85 -13.01 -10.68
CA GLY A 129 -11.10 -12.69 -11.39
C GLY A 129 -11.55 -11.23 -11.20
N ILE A 130 -12.83 -11.04 -10.86
CA ILE A 130 -13.43 -9.70 -10.71
C ILE A 130 -12.83 -8.91 -9.53
N MET A 131 -12.20 -9.57 -8.55
CA MET A 131 -11.58 -8.88 -7.41
C MET A 131 -10.42 -8.00 -7.85
N PHE A 132 -9.67 -8.40 -8.88
CA PHE A 132 -8.59 -7.59 -9.45
C PHE A 132 -9.08 -6.20 -9.84
N PHE A 133 -10.15 -6.13 -10.64
CA PHE A 133 -10.71 -4.85 -11.10
C PHE A 133 -11.28 -4.03 -9.96
N ARG A 134 -11.88 -4.67 -8.94
CA ARG A 134 -12.39 -3.97 -7.75
C ARG A 134 -11.27 -3.33 -6.94
N PHE A 135 -10.18 -4.05 -6.71
CA PHE A 135 -9.02 -3.52 -5.99
C PHE A 135 -8.27 -2.49 -6.83
N LEU A 136 -8.06 -2.73 -8.13
CA LEU A 136 -7.46 -1.78 -9.05
C LEU A 136 -8.23 -0.44 -9.04
N ALA A 137 -9.55 -0.48 -9.20
CA ALA A 137 -10.39 0.72 -9.16
C ALA A 137 -10.34 1.41 -7.79
N PHE A 138 -10.36 0.64 -6.70
CA PHE A 138 -10.21 1.17 -5.35
C PHE A 138 -8.87 1.87 -5.15
N TYR A 139 -7.76 1.26 -5.56
CA TYR A 139 -6.42 1.83 -5.41
C TYR A 139 -6.21 3.06 -6.30
N LEU A 140 -6.73 3.05 -7.53
CA LEU A 140 -6.74 4.25 -8.37
C LEU A 140 -7.51 5.39 -7.71
N PHE A 141 -8.73 5.12 -7.23
CA PHE A 141 -9.53 6.10 -6.49
C PHE A 141 -8.82 6.59 -5.23
N TRP A 142 -8.22 5.67 -4.46
CA TRP A 142 -7.53 5.97 -3.22
C TRP A 142 -6.30 6.85 -3.45
N THR A 143 -5.49 6.55 -4.47
CA THR A 143 -4.31 7.35 -4.85
C THR A 143 -4.69 8.74 -5.33
N ILE A 144 -5.75 8.86 -6.14
CA ILE A 144 -6.26 10.18 -6.57
C ILE A 144 -6.72 11.00 -5.36
N MET A 145 -7.53 10.41 -4.48
CA MET A 145 -7.99 11.08 -3.27
C MET A 145 -6.84 11.47 -2.35
N LEU A 146 -5.85 10.59 -2.18
CA LEU A 146 -4.66 10.89 -1.38
C LEU A 146 -3.82 12.02 -1.99
N SER A 147 -3.71 12.08 -3.32
CA SER A 147 -3.02 13.16 -4.02
C SER A 147 -3.66 14.53 -3.73
N TYR A 148 -4.99 14.60 -3.66
CA TYR A 148 -5.68 15.83 -3.24
C TYR A 148 -5.57 16.09 -1.73
N ALA A 149 -5.60 15.03 -0.91
CA ALA A 149 -5.50 15.14 0.55
C ALA A 149 -4.10 15.62 1.01
N ASN A 150 -3.04 15.32 0.26
CA ASN A 150 -1.65 15.71 0.57
C ASN A 150 -1.40 17.22 0.62
N ILE A 151 -2.36 18.05 0.20
CA ILE A 151 -2.30 19.50 0.41
C ILE A 151 -2.29 19.82 1.92
N ILE A 152 -2.91 18.96 2.75
CA ILE A 152 -2.96 19.11 4.21
C ILE A 152 -2.56 17.76 4.86
N PRO A 153 -1.38 17.64 5.52
CA PRO A 153 -0.91 16.37 6.08
C PRO A 153 -1.90 15.70 7.05
N LEU A 154 -2.67 16.50 7.80
CA LEU A 154 -3.72 16.01 8.68
C LEU A 154 -4.85 15.31 7.91
N LEU A 155 -5.21 15.83 6.73
CA LEU A 155 -6.27 15.27 5.89
C LEU A 155 -5.84 13.92 5.29
N SER A 156 -4.58 13.77 4.90
CA SER A 156 -4.00 12.49 4.47
C SER A 156 -4.12 11.42 5.56
N LEU A 157 -3.82 11.80 6.80
CA LEU A 157 -3.92 10.89 7.95
C LEU A 157 -5.38 10.48 8.23
N VAL A 158 -6.30 11.44 8.19
CA VAL A 158 -7.74 11.16 8.36
C VAL A 158 -8.24 10.23 7.23
N TRP A 159 -7.81 10.46 5.99
CA TRP A 159 -8.17 9.61 4.86
C TRP A 159 -7.72 8.15 5.05
N LEU A 160 -6.51 7.95 5.58
CA LEU A 160 -5.99 6.63 5.91
C LEU A 160 -6.84 5.94 7.00
N MET A 161 -7.24 6.67 8.05
CA MET A 161 -8.13 6.14 9.10
C MET A 161 -9.52 5.76 8.56
N VAL A 162 -10.07 6.59 7.67
CA VAL A 162 -11.40 6.37 7.07
C VAL A 162 -11.39 5.25 6.02
N THR A 163 -10.23 4.85 5.52
CA THR A 163 -10.11 3.76 4.53
C THR A 163 -9.58 2.44 5.11
N VAL A 164 -9.25 2.41 6.41
CA VAL A 164 -8.57 1.27 7.06
C VAL A 164 -9.31 -0.07 6.95
N LEU A 165 -10.65 -0.08 6.99
CA LEU A 165 -11.45 -1.30 6.83
C LEU A 165 -11.96 -1.53 5.40
N SER A 166 -11.70 -0.60 4.48
CA SER A 166 -12.25 -0.69 3.13
C SER A 166 -11.75 -1.94 2.40
N VAL A 167 -10.45 -2.22 2.47
CA VAL A 167 -9.83 -3.40 1.85
C VAL A 167 -10.34 -4.72 2.46
N PRO A 168 -10.29 -4.96 3.79
CA PRO A 168 -10.78 -6.21 4.35
C PRO A 168 -12.29 -6.41 4.17
N LEU A 169 -13.11 -5.34 4.22
CA LEU A 169 -14.56 -5.44 3.97
C LEU A 169 -14.86 -5.78 2.50
N MET A 170 -14.09 -5.21 1.56
CA MET A 170 -14.21 -5.56 0.14
C MET A 170 -13.80 -7.02 -0.13
N LEU A 171 -12.77 -7.51 0.57
CA LEU A 171 -12.27 -8.88 0.40
C LEU A 171 -13.24 -9.92 0.98
N PHE A 172 -13.62 -9.78 2.25
CA PHE A 172 -14.35 -10.85 2.96
C PHE A 172 -15.87 -10.75 2.84
N HIS A 173 -16.41 -9.53 2.73
CA HIS A 173 -17.85 -9.30 2.67
C HIS A 173 -18.34 -8.86 1.28
N GLN A 174 -17.43 -8.78 0.29
CA GLN A 174 -17.72 -8.25 -1.04
C GLN A 174 -18.43 -6.89 -1.00
N ALA A 175 -18.20 -6.10 0.05
CA ALA A 175 -18.82 -4.79 0.22
C ALA A 175 -18.34 -3.84 -0.90
N GLY A 176 -19.18 -2.86 -1.26
CA GLY A 176 -18.76 -1.77 -2.12
C GLY A 176 -17.74 -0.87 -1.43
N THR A 177 -16.87 -0.20 -2.19
CA THR A 177 -15.86 0.74 -1.67
C THR A 177 -16.47 1.78 -0.71
N PHE A 178 -17.57 2.42 -1.11
CA PHE A 178 -18.26 3.44 -0.30
C PHE A 178 -18.88 2.86 0.97
N GLN A 179 -19.31 1.60 0.94
CA GLN A 179 -19.82 0.92 2.13
C GLN A 179 -18.70 0.66 3.14
N GLY A 180 -17.52 0.24 2.65
CA GLY A 180 -16.31 0.11 3.46
C GLY A 180 -15.93 1.42 4.15
N ILE A 181 -15.88 2.51 3.38
CA ILE A 181 -15.61 3.87 3.87
C ILE A 181 -16.64 4.29 4.93
N LYS A 182 -17.94 4.06 4.68
CA LYS A 182 -19.00 4.41 5.62
C LYS A 182 -18.85 3.67 6.96
N VAL A 183 -18.53 2.37 6.92
CA VAL A 183 -18.33 1.56 8.13
C VAL A 183 -17.06 2.00 8.86
N SER A 184 -15.95 2.25 8.16
CA SER A 184 -14.73 2.81 8.76
C SER A 184 -14.98 4.17 9.41
N PHE A 185 -15.75 5.04 8.78
CA PHE A 185 -16.12 6.34 9.34
C PHE A 185 -17.02 6.23 10.57
N GLN A 186 -17.98 5.29 10.57
CA GLN A 186 -18.79 4.99 11.75
C GLN A 186 -17.93 4.46 12.90
N LEU A 187 -16.98 3.56 12.62
CA LEU A 187 -16.06 3.05 13.63
C LEU A 187 -15.15 4.15 14.19
N LEU A 188 -14.65 5.04 13.34
CA LEU A 188 -13.84 6.19 13.76
C LEU A 188 -14.62 7.12 14.70
N LYS A 189 -15.93 7.33 14.47
CA LYS A 189 -16.79 8.11 15.37
C LYS A 189 -17.04 7.43 16.71
N LEU A 190 -17.21 6.11 16.70
CA LEU A 190 -17.52 5.34 17.91
C LEU A 190 -16.29 5.11 18.78
N GLN A 191 -15.12 4.85 18.18
CA GLN A 191 -13.90 4.50 18.90
C GLN A 191 -12.64 5.14 18.26
N PRO A 192 -12.51 6.48 18.33
CA PRO A 192 -11.43 7.20 17.65
C PRO A 192 -10.02 6.80 18.15
N LEU A 193 -9.86 6.63 19.46
CA LEU A 193 -8.59 6.24 20.08
C LEU A 193 -8.13 4.84 19.66
N ALA A 194 -9.06 3.89 19.54
CA ALA A 194 -8.73 2.52 19.15
C ALA A 194 -8.27 2.44 17.69
N VAL A 195 -8.95 3.17 16.79
CA VAL A 195 -8.57 3.25 15.37
C VAL A 195 -7.22 3.95 15.21
N ALA A 196 -7.03 5.09 15.87
CA ALA A 196 -5.76 5.83 15.83
C ALA A 196 -4.59 4.98 16.38
N GLY A 197 -4.78 4.33 17.53
CA GLY A 197 -3.79 3.45 18.13
C GLY A 197 -3.44 2.25 17.23
N SER A 198 -4.44 1.67 16.56
CA SER A 198 -4.22 0.55 15.63
C SER A 198 -3.43 0.97 14.39
N VAL A 199 -3.71 2.17 13.84
CA VAL A 199 -2.97 2.73 12.70
C VAL A 199 -1.51 3.01 13.09
N ILE A 200 -1.28 3.66 14.23
CA ILE A 200 0.08 3.94 14.73
C ILE A 200 0.83 2.62 14.97
N LEU A 201 0.20 1.65 15.63
CA LEU A 201 0.81 0.36 15.88
C LEU A 201 1.15 -0.39 14.58
N GLY A 202 0.25 -0.34 13.59
CA GLY A 202 0.50 -0.90 12.26
C GLY A 202 1.72 -0.28 11.58
N ILE A 203 1.88 1.05 11.67
CA ILE A 203 3.04 1.76 11.14
C ILE A 203 4.32 1.30 11.86
N LEU A 204 4.31 1.25 13.19
CA LEU A 204 5.48 0.83 13.99
C LEU A 204 5.92 -0.60 13.66
N ILE A 205 4.98 -1.54 13.53
CA ILE A 205 5.27 -2.94 13.17
C ILE A 205 5.76 -3.05 11.71
N SER A 206 5.20 -2.24 10.80
CA SER A 206 5.69 -2.19 9.42
C SER A 206 7.14 -1.70 9.36
N LEU A 207 7.51 -0.72 10.19
CA LEU A 207 8.87 -0.20 10.27
C LEU A 207 9.83 -1.18 10.95
N SER A 208 9.38 -1.94 11.96
CA SER A 208 10.23 -2.94 12.61
C SER A 208 10.70 -4.03 11.65
N GLY A 209 9.91 -4.35 10.62
CA GLY A 209 10.34 -5.25 9.55
C GLY A 209 11.56 -4.74 8.78
N VAL A 210 11.73 -3.42 8.65
CA VAL A 210 12.90 -2.82 8.02
C VAL A 210 14.12 -2.90 8.93
N PHE A 211 13.96 -2.68 10.25
CA PHE A 211 15.06 -2.74 11.21
C PHE A 211 15.56 -4.16 11.55
N LEU A 212 14.77 -5.19 11.30
CA LEU A 212 15.14 -6.59 11.58
C LEU A 212 15.88 -7.26 10.42
N PHE A 213 15.80 -6.71 9.21
CA PHE A 213 16.44 -7.23 8.00
C PHE A 213 17.34 -6.21 7.29
N GLY A 214 17.58 -5.05 7.91
CA GLY A 214 18.44 -3.96 7.44
C GLY A 214 19.64 -3.77 8.34
#